data_AF-A0A532DS45-F1
#
_entry.id   AF-A0A532DS45-F1
#
_cell.length_a   1.000
_cell.length_b   1.000
_cell.length_c   1.000
_cell.angle_alpha   90.00
_cell.angle_beta   90.00
_cell.angle_gamma   90.00
#
_symmetry.space_group_name_H-M   'P 1'
#
loop_
_entity.id
_entity.type
_entity.pdbx_description
1 polymer ?
#
loop_
_entity_poly.entity_id
_entity_poly.type
_entity_poly.pdbx_seq_one_letter_code
_entity_poly.pdbx_strand_id
1 'polypeptide(L)'
;MRHSFRYESDPKTASSLGLPYCLVGRSSSAPLYSPAAPPSTRRAACIRSWGSVRSDTFSEGIAMSHAALKAELARAFVATGAFRFDQERGFKLASGAVSPFYVDCRVIMAHPGPRHLVAELGFHALKALPCQCLGGLELGAISIATAISDYGYTGTPHREWRTFVVRKQAKDHGLGKLIEGAMEFGDGGVIVDDVLTSGGSVLRAVQAAREAGLLVAHTLVIVDRKEQDGRARVEHEGLTLMSLLTIDDLRTALETAQQAVPS
;
A
#
# COMPACT_ATOMS: atom_id res chain seq x y z
N MET A 1 -36.50 -59.65 -35.37
CA MET A 1 -36.36 -58.27 -35.89
C MET A 1 -35.04 -57.70 -35.41
N ARG A 2 -34.44 -56.82 -36.22
CA ARG A 2 -33.00 -56.62 -36.41
C ARG A 2 -32.28 -55.86 -35.27
N HIS A 3 -30.97 -56.12 -35.26
CA HIS A 3 -29.89 -55.59 -34.43
C HIS A 3 -29.64 -54.08 -34.53
N SER A 4 -29.01 -53.58 -33.47
CA SER A 4 -28.24 -52.35 -33.22
C SER A 4 -27.35 -51.82 -34.36
N PHE A 5 -27.25 -50.49 -34.47
CA PHE A 5 -26.20 -49.70 -35.14
C PHE A 5 -25.87 -48.50 -34.23
N ARG A 6 -24.70 -48.45 -33.57
CA ARG A 6 -23.35 -48.05 -34.00
C ARG A 6 -23.21 -46.56 -34.38
N TYR A 7 -22.46 -45.89 -33.52
CA TYR A 7 -21.73 -44.64 -33.72
C TYR A 7 -20.53 -44.91 -34.63
N GLU A 8 -20.21 -43.98 -35.54
CA GLU A 8 -19.12 -44.10 -36.52
C GLU A 8 -18.07 -42.99 -36.31
N SER A 9 -16.81 -43.42 -36.42
CA SER A 9 -15.50 -42.78 -36.22
C SER A 9 -15.08 -41.85 -37.39
N ASP A 10 -14.49 -40.66 -37.16
CA ASP A 10 -13.03 -40.30 -37.21
C ASP A 10 -12.41 -40.29 -38.64
N PRO A 11 -11.19 -39.78 -38.97
CA PRO A 11 -10.33 -38.67 -38.54
C PRO A 11 -9.87 -37.78 -39.76
N LYS A 12 -9.08 -36.70 -39.53
CA LYS A 12 -7.75 -36.49 -40.18
C LYS A 12 -7.07 -35.16 -39.83
N THR A 13 -5.79 -35.32 -39.51
CA THR A 13 -4.69 -34.41 -39.22
C THR A 13 -3.96 -33.88 -40.47
N ALA A 14 -3.40 -32.67 -40.39
CA ALA A 14 -2.13 -32.18 -41.00
C ALA A 14 -1.97 -30.69 -40.62
N SER A 15 -1.02 -30.22 -39.79
CA SER A 15 0.42 -29.95 -40.08
C SER A 15 0.60 -29.20 -41.43
N SER A 16 1.37 -28.12 -41.62
CA SER A 16 2.53 -27.52 -40.96
C SER A 16 2.95 -26.26 -41.75
N LEU A 17 3.82 -25.39 -41.18
CA LEU A 17 4.67 -24.37 -41.85
C LEU A 17 3.90 -23.18 -42.47
N GLY A 18 4.30 -21.91 -42.48
CA GLY A 18 5.56 -21.20 -42.29
C GLY A 18 5.39 -19.88 -43.08
N LEU A 19 5.63 -18.72 -42.46
CA LEU A 19 5.75 -17.40 -43.13
C LEU A 19 6.81 -17.47 -44.27
N PRO A 20 6.85 -16.61 -45.33
CA PRO A 20 6.75 -15.13 -45.21
C PRO A 20 6.30 -14.30 -46.47
N TYR A 21 6.20 -12.97 -46.28
CA TYR A 21 6.35 -11.83 -47.22
C TYR A 21 5.61 -11.81 -48.58
N CYS A 22 4.78 -10.77 -48.80
CA CYS A 22 4.65 -10.16 -50.13
C CYS A 22 4.51 -8.62 -50.05
N LEU A 23 5.22 -7.96 -50.96
CA LEU A 23 5.51 -6.53 -51.08
C LEU A 23 4.44 -5.78 -51.90
N VAL A 24 4.17 -4.55 -51.47
CA VAL A 24 4.00 -3.29 -52.22
C VAL A 24 3.01 -3.24 -53.42
N GLY A 25 2.01 -2.34 -53.28
CA GLY A 25 1.33 -1.69 -54.39
C GLY A 25 0.75 -0.32 -53.96
N ARG A 26 1.34 0.76 -54.47
CA ARG A 26 0.95 2.17 -54.24
C ARG A 26 -0.26 2.59 -55.10
N SER A 27 -1.14 3.43 -54.56
CA SER A 27 -1.75 4.61 -55.25
C SER A 27 -2.44 5.49 -54.19
N SER A 28 -1.85 6.62 -53.82
CA SER A 28 -2.14 7.99 -54.28
C SER A 28 -3.55 8.51 -53.95
N SER A 29 -3.69 9.25 -52.84
CA SER A 29 -4.23 10.62 -52.78
C SER A 29 -4.42 11.04 -51.32
N ALA A 30 -3.67 12.07 -50.91
CA ALA A 30 -3.87 12.79 -49.65
C ALA A 30 -4.77 14.01 -49.91
N PRO A 31 -5.43 14.53 -48.87
CA PRO A 31 -5.35 15.96 -48.60
C PRO A 31 -4.72 16.24 -47.24
N LEU A 32 -3.89 17.28 -47.26
CA LEU A 32 -3.06 17.82 -46.20
C LEU A 32 -3.92 18.47 -45.11
N TYR A 33 -3.74 18.05 -43.85
CA TYR A 33 -4.16 18.84 -42.70
C TYR A 33 -2.92 19.59 -42.17
N SER A 34 -2.95 20.92 -42.26
CA SER A 34 -1.87 21.80 -41.80
C SER A 34 -2.16 22.26 -40.37
N PRO A 35 -1.21 22.17 -39.42
CA PRO A 35 -1.38 22.76 -38.10
C PRO A 35 -1.07 24.26 -38.15
N ALA A 36 -2.07 25.08 -37.79
CA ALA A 36 -1.89 26.52 -37.65
C ALA A 36 -0.93 26.86 -36.49
N ALA A 37 0.06 27.69 -36.77
CA ALA A 37 0.99 28.25 -35.79
C ALA A 37 0.34 29.40 -35.00
N PRO A 38 0.62 29.55 -33.68
CA PRO A 38 0.15 30.69 -32.90
C PRO A 38 1.01 31.95 -33.16
N PRO A 39 0.43 33.17 -33.03
CA PRO A 39 1.12 34.40 -33.31
C PRO A 39 2.12 34.79 -32.21
N SER A 40 3.23 35.36 -32.65
CA SER A 40 4.32 35.91 -31.87
C SER A 40 4.00 37.30 -31.29
N THR A 41 4.14 37.48 -29.98
CA THR A 41 4.48 38.79 -29.39
C THR A 41 5.34 38.62 -28.14
N ARG A 42 6.26 39.57 -27.96
CA ARG A 42 7.47 39.53 -27.15
C ARG A 42 7.23 39.81 -25.65
N ARG A 43 8.08 39.15 -24.85
CA ARG A 43 8.77 39.61 -23.62
C ARG A 43 7.94 39.96 -22.36
N ALA A 44 7.95 38.99 -21.43
CA ALA A 44 8.31 39.19 -20.02
C ALA A 44 8.97 37.87 -19.54
N ALA A 45 10.28 37.66 -19.75
CA ALA A 45 11.34 38.01 -18.81
C ALA A 45 10.98 37.76 -17.33
N CYS A 46 10.94 36.49 -16.91
CA CYS A 46 11.42 36.07 -15.59
C CYS A 46 11.64 34.54 -15.52
N ILE A 47 12.39 33.96 -16.48
CA ILE A 47 13.12 32.71 -16.21
C ILE A 47 14.39 33.16 -15.49
N ARG A 48 14.29 33.30 -14.15
CA ARG A 48 15.50 33.37 -13.34
C ARG A 48 16.12 31.98 -13.39
N SER A 49 17.38 31.98 -13.79
CA SER A 49 18.34 30.91 -13.72
C SER A 49 17.94 29.81 -12.74
N TRP A 50 17.75 28.60 -13.24
CA TRP A 50 18.10 27.41 -12.46
C TRP A 50 19.59 27.53 -12.18
N GLY A 51 19.91 28.24 -11.10
CA GLY A 51 21.24 28.24 -10.54
C GLY A 51 21.56 26.79 -10.24
N SER A 52 22.71 26.35 -10.72
CA SER A 52 23.45 25.24 -10.14
C SER A 52 23.43 25.43 -8.63
N VAL A 53 22.52 24.74 -7.94
CA VAL A 53 22.66 24.50 -6.52
C VAL A 53 23.82 23.54 -6.45
N ARG A 54 24.98 24.13 -6.18
CA ARG A 54 26.19 23.41 -5.81
C ARG A 54 25.81 22.38 -4.76
N SER A 55 26.15 21.15 -5.07
CA SER A 55 26.26 20.05 -4.12
C SER A 55 27.16 20.51 -2.98
N ASP A 56 26.59 20.82 -1.83
CA ASP A 56 27.38 20.94 -0.60
C ASP A 56 26.54 20.47 0.58
N THR A 57 27.04 19.37 1.16
CA THR A 57 26.63 18.73 2.41
C THR A 57 25.31 17.94 2.40
N PHE A 58 25.33 16.76 1.78
CA PHE A 58 24.75 15.61 2.47
C PHE A 58 25.55 15.44 3.75
N SER A 59 25.08 16.04 4.84
CA SER A 59 25.54 15.65 6.17
C SER A 59 25.35 14.14 6.24
N GLU A 60 26.42 13.38 6.49
CA GLU A 60 26.32 11.97 6.81
C GLU A 60 25.31 11.82 7.96
N GLY A 61 24.08 11.45 7.59
CA GLY A 61 22.94 11.49 8.48
C GLY A 61 23.15 10.44 9.55
N ILE A 62 23.24 10.87 10.81
CA ILE A 62 23.07 9.95 11.93
C ILE A 62 21.68 9.36 11.77
N ALA A 63 21.61 8.07 11.41
CA ALA A 63 20.36 7.34 11.34
C ALA A 63 19.61 7.53 12.66
N MET A 64 18.36 7.99 12.58
CA MET A 64 17.55 8.20 13.77
C MET A 64 17.37 6.88 14.51
N SER A 65 17.41 6.91 15.84
CA SER A 65 17.08 5.72 16.61
C SER A 65 15.62 5.33 16.37
N HIS A 66 15.30 4.04 16.50
CA HIS A 66 13.93 3.55 16.33
C HIS A 66 12.94 4.30 17.25
N ALA A 67 13.35 4.62 18.48
CA ALA A 67 12.55 5.41 19.42
C ALA A 67 12.32 6.85 18.91
N ALA A 68 13.34 7.48 18.31
CA ALA A 68 13.21 8.82 17.75
C ALA A 68 12.27 8.84 16.54
N LEU A 69 12.32 7.83 15.67
CA LEU A 69 11.40 7.66 14.54
C LEU A 69 9.95 7.50 15.01
N LYS A 70 9.70 6.64 16.01
CA LYS A 70 8.36 6.49 16.62
C LYS A 70 7.86 7.84 17.18
N ALA A 71 8.71 8.54 17.93
CA ALA A 71 8.35 9.82 18.53
C ALA A 71 8.04 10.90 17.48
N GLU A 72 8.81 10.96 16.39
CA GLU A 72 8.57 11.89 15.28
C GLU A 72 7.28 11.55 14.53
N LEU A 73 7.02 10.26 14.29
CA LEU A 73 5.76 9.83 13.68
C LEU A 73 4.56 10.21 14.57
N ALA A 74 4.64 9.96 15.88
CA ALA A 74 3.58 10.33 16.83
C ALA A 74 3.34 11.85 16.86
N ARG A 75 4.41 12.67 16.81
CA ARG A 75 4.29 14.13 16.67
C ARG A 75 3.59 14.52 15.37
N ALA A 76 3.90 13.85 14.26
CA ALA A 76 3.24 14.12 12.98
C ALA A 76 1.73 13.85 13.03
N PHE A 77 1.28 12.82 13.75
CA PHE A 77 -0.15 12.57 14.00
C PHE A 77 -0.84 13.75 14.68
N VAL A 78 -0.21 14.34 15.70
CA VAL A 78 -0.74 15.51 16.40
C VAL A 78 -0.69 16.75 15.50
N ALA A 79 0.45 17.03 14.88
CA ALA A 79 0.66 18.25 14.08
C ALA A 79 -0.24 18.34 12.85
N THR A 80 -0.58 17.20 12.24
CA THR A 80 -1.50 17.14 11.09
C THR A 80 -2.98 17.08 11.50
N GLY A 81 -3.27 16.98 12.79
CA GLY A 81 -4.63 16.74 13.30
C GLY A 81 -5.20 15.36 12.95
N ALA A 82 -4.35 14.44 12.49
CA ALA A 82 -4.66 13.04 12.24
C ALA A 82 -4.92 12.25 13.53
N PHE A 83 -4.45 12.76 14.67
CA PHE A 83 -4.87 12.33 16.00
C PHE A 83 -5.54 13.48 16.74
N ARG A 84 -6.69 13.21 17.35
CA ARG A 84 -7.40 14.13 18.25
C ARG A 84 -7.96 13.36 19.43
N PHE A 85 -8.00 14.02 20.59
CA PHE A 85 -8.55 13.47 21.82
C PHE A 85 -9.48 14.52 22.45
N ASP A 86 -10.69 14.10 22.78
CA ASP A 86 -11.71 14.90 23.47
C ASP A 86 -12.57 13.94 24.30
N GLN A 87 -12.33 13.92 25.61
CA GLN A 87 -13.03 13.00 26.52
C GLN A 87 -14.48 13.42 26.77
N GLU A 88 -14.82 14.70 26.63
CA GLU A 88 -16.15 15.21 26.94
C GLU A 88 -17.10 15.11 25.74
N ARG A 89 -16.64 15.53 24.55
CA ARG A 89 -17.47 15.55 23.34
C ARG A 89 -17.30 14.26 22.52
N GLY A 90 -16.11 13.69 22.50
CA GLY A 90 -15.76 12.56 21.66
C GLY A 90 -15.95 12.81 20.15
N PHE A 91 -15.77 11.75 19.38
CA PHE A 91 -15.84 11.73 17.93
C PHE A 91 -16.78 10.62 17.47
N LYS A 92 -17.70 10.93 16.56
CA LYS A 92 -18.63 9.95 15.99
C LYS A 92 -17.92 9.08 14.95
N LEU A 93 -17.90 7.78 15.19
CA LEU A 93 -17.35 6.77 14.28
C LEU A 93 -18.34 6.44 13.16
N ALA A 94 -17.85 5.82 12.08
CA ALA A 94 -18.70 5.32 10.99
C ALA A 94 -19.74 4.27 11.45
N SER A 95 -19.48 3.58 12.57
CA SER A 95 -20.42 2.68 13.22
C SER A 95 -21.56 3.39 13.97
N GLY A 96 -21.49 4.72 14.09
CA GLY A 96 -22.40 5.52 14.92
C GLY A 96 -22.00 5.62 16.39
N ALA A 97 -21.05 4.81 16.86
CA ALA A 97 -20.50 4.88 18.21
C ALA A 97 -19.69 6.17 18.41
N VAL A 98 -19.56 6.62 19.66
CA VAL A 98 -18.72 7.76 20.04
C VAL A 98 -17.43 7.23 20.67
N SER A 99 -16.29 7.73 20.20
CA SER A 99 -14.95 7.42 20.72
C SER A 99 -14.32 8.69 21.29
N PRO A 100 -13.62 8.65 22.44
CA PRO A 100 -12.93 9.82 22.98
C PRO A 100 -11.72 10.24 22.13
N PHE A 101 -11.32 9.43 21.14
CA PHE A 101 -10.26 9.77 20.20
C PHE A 101 -10.62 9.48 18.76
N TYR A 102 -10.02 10.27 17.88
CA TYR A 102 -10.04 10.16 16.42
C TYR A 102 -8.62 9.86 15.93
N VAL A 103 -8.50 8.85 15.06
CA VAL A 103 -7.23 8.47 14.40
C VAL A 103 -7.51 8.33 12.91
N ASP A 104 -6.76 9.04 12.06
CA ASP A 104 -6.84 8.93 10.60
C ASP A 104 -5.46 8.79 9.97
N CYS A 105 -5.03 7.54 9.80
CA CYS A 105 -3.76 7.21 9.15
C CYS A 105 -3.70 7.63 7.68
N ARG A 106 -4.84 7.88 7.00
CA ARG A 106 -4.82 8.30 5.59
C ARG A 106 -4.26 9.71 5.44
N VAL A 107 -4.50 10.58 6.43
CA VAL A 107 -3.86 11.91 6.48
C VAL A 107 -2.34 11.74 6.57
N ILE A 108 -1.86 10.85 7.42
CA ILE A 108 -0.42 10.58 7.58
C ILE A 108 0.19 10.04 6.30
N MET A 109 -0.47 9.09 5.66
CA MET A 109 0.00 8.54 4.38
C MET A 109 -0.09 9.55 3.23
N ALA A 110 -0.89 10.61 3.34
CA ALA A 110 -0.95 11.69 2.36
C ALA A 110 0.22 12.69 2.47
N HIS A 111 0.89 12.77 3.63
CA HIS A 111 2.07 13.64 3.82
C HIS A 111 3.37 12.86 3.59
N PRO A 112 4.28 13.32 2.70
CA PRO A 112 5.47 12.55 2.31
C PRO A 112 6.45 12.29 3.47
N GLY A 113 6.69 13.26 4.35
CA GLY A 113 7.57 13.09 5.51
C GLY A 113 7.04 12.02 6.49
N PRO A 114 5.81 12.16 7.01
CA PRO A 114 5.20 11.14 7.86
C PRO A 114 5.06 9.77 7.18
N ARG A 115 4.72 9.72 5.89
CA ARG A 115 4.71 8.47 5.11
C ARG A 115 6.10 7.82 5.06
N HIS A 116 7.17 8.59 4.92
CA HIS A 116 8.54 8.08 4.96
C HIS A 116 8.86 7.45 6.32
N LEU A 117 8.46 8.06 7.43
CA LEU A 117 8.63 7.48 8.77
C LEU A 117 7.89 6.15 8.93
N VAL A 118 6.65 6.06 8.41
CA VAL A 118 5.89 4.79 8.38
C VAL A 118 6.64 3.73 7.57
N ALA A 119 7.15 4.10 6.40
CA ALA A 119 7.88 3.19 5.52
C ALA A 119 9.17 2.67 6.17
N GLU A 120 9.94 3.55 6.78
CA GLU A 120 11.19 3.21 7.48
C GLU A 120 10.91 2.29 8.69
N LEU A 121 9.99 2.69 9.58
CA LEU A 121 9.62 1.88 10.74
C LEU A 121 9.07 0.50 10.33
N GLY A 122 8.23 0.46 9.29
CA GLY A 122 7.72 -0.78 8.71
C GLY A 122 8.83 -1.66 8.13
N PHE A 123 9.76 -1.08 7.36
CA PHE A 123 10.93 -1.80 6.87
C PHE A 123 11.75 -2.39 8.02
N HIS A 124 12.03 -1.60 9.07
CA HIS A 124 12.78 -2.10 10.23
C HIS A 124 12.08 -3.25 10.95
N ALA A 125 10.74 -3.25 11.02
CA ALA A 125 9.96 -4.33 11.60
C ALA A 125 10.00 -5.61 10.73
N LEU A 126 10.02 -5.48 9.41
CA LEU A 126 9.83 -6.60 8.48
C LEU A 126 11.12 -7.13 7.86
N LYS A 127 12.22 -6.35 7.85
CA LYS A 127 13.44 -6.66 7.08
C LYS A 127 14.14 -7.95 7.45
N ALA A 128 13.86 -8.55 8.60
CA ALA A 128 14.43 -9.84 9.01
C ALA A 128 13.52 -11.04 8.70
N LEU A 129 12.26 -10.79 8.32
CA LEU A 129 11.26 -11.82 8.09
C LEU A 129 11.46 -12.48 6.71
N PRO A 130 11.19 -13.80 6.57
CA PRO A 130 11.25 -14.51 5.31
C PRO A 130 9.98 -14.26 4.46
N CYS A 131 9.72 -13.00 4.12
CA CYS A 131 8.55 -12.61 3.32
C CYS A 131 8.95 -12.05 1.95
N GLN A 132 8.07 -12.26 0.97
CA GLN A 132 8.25 -11.89 -0.43
C GLN A 132 7.22 -10.85 -0.88
N CYS A 133 6.08 -10.74 -0.17
CA CYS A 133 5.05 -9.78 -0.53
C CYS A 133 4.36 -9.15 0.70
N LEU A 134 3.89 -7.93 0.51
CA LEU A 134 3.17 -7.12 1.48
C LEU A 134 1.81 -6.73 0.90
N GLY A 135 0.75 -6.78 1.69
CA GLY A 135 -0.57 -6.38 1.21
C GLY A 135 -1.61 -6.38 2.30
N GLY A 136 -2.85 -6.05 1.97
CA GLY A 136 -3.92 -6.02 2.95
C GLY A 136 -5.23 -5.55 2.38
N LEU A 137 -6.22 -5.36 3.25
CA LEU A 137 -7.55 -4.95 2.83
C LEU A 137 -7.53 -3.52 2.26
N GLU A 138 -8.17 -3.32 1.11
CA GLU A 138 -8.35 -1.99 0.56
C GLU A 138 -9.19 -1.09 1.51
N LEU A 139 -8.97 0.22 1.55
CA LEU A 139 -7.99 1.00 0.81
C LEU A 139 -6.71 1.28 1.63
N GLY A 140 -6.82 1.23 2.96
CA GLY A 140 -5.76 1.71 3.88
C GLY A 140 -4.42 1.00 3.70
N ALA A 141 -4.45 -0.30 3.44
CA ALA A 141 -3.25 -1.11 3.27
C ALA A 141 -2.40 -0.73 2.04
N ILE A 142 -3.02 -0.18 0.98
CA ILE A 142 -2.35 0.01 -0.33
C ILE A 142 -1.15 0.94 -0.19
N SER A 143 -1.35 2.15 0.32
CA SER A 143 -0.27 3.13 0.47
C SER A 143 0.82 2.67 1.43
N ILE A 144 0.46 1.83 2.41
CA ILE A 144 1.39 1.33 3.43
C ILE A 144 2.31 0.27 2.81
N ALA A 145 1.73 -0.72 2.15
CA ALA A 145 2.46 -1.78 1.47
C ALA A 145 3.43 -1.21 0.43
N THR A 146 2.94 -0.29 -0.42
CA THR A 146 3.78 0.35 -1.46
C THR A 146 4.90 1.18 -0.84
N ALA A 147 4.62 2.00 0.18
CA ALA A 147 5.65 2.83 0.79
C ALA A 147 6.76 1.99 1.46
N ILE A 148 6.40 0.91 2.18
CA ILE A 148 7.38 0.00 2.80
C ILE A 148 8.17 -0.76 1.73
N SER A 149 7.52 -1.22 0.67
CA SER A 149 8.16 -1.89 -0.47
C SER A 149 9.19 -0.97 -1.14
N ASP A 150 8.81 0.26 -1.48
CA ASP A 150 9.69 1.26 -2.09
C ASP A 150 10.89 1.60 -1.19
N TYR A 151 10.65 1.74 0.12
CA TYR A 151 11.73 1.95 1.09
C TYR A 151 12.68 0.75 1.12
N GLY A 152 12.15 -0.48 1.17
CA GLY A 152 12.95 -1.70 1.17
C GLY A 152 13.80 -1.89 -0.09
N TYR A 153 13.30 -1.43 -1.25
CA TYR A 153 14.01 -1.50 -2.53
C TYR A 153 15.26 -0.60 -2.58
N THR A 154 15.31 0.45 -1.76
CA THR A 154 16.48 1.33 -1.63
C THR A 154 17.21 1.15 -0.29
N GLY A 155 16.65 0.33 0.59
CA GLY A 155 17.09 0.15 1.97
C GLY A 155 18.24 -0.85 2.11
N THR A 156 18.78 -0.93 3.33
CA THR A 156 19.82 -1.91 3.68
C THR A 156 19.35 -2.77 4.86
N PRO A 157 19.26 -4.10 4.72
CA PRO A 157 19.52 -4.87 3.49
C PRO A 157 18.48 -4.58 2.39
N HIS A 158 18.89 -4.76 1.14
CA HIS A 158 17.99 -4.65 -0.02
C HIS A 158 16.85 -5.66 0.08
N ARG A 159 15.61 -5.20 -0.16
CA ARG A 159 14.40 -6.05 -0.14
C ARG A 159 13.52 -5.73 -1.35
N GLU A 160 13.19 -6.77 -2.12
CA GLU A 160 12.29 -6.67 -3.28
C GLU A 160 10.92 -7.25 -2.94
N TRP A 161 10.22 -6.59 -2.02
CA TRP A 161 8.89 -7.04 -1.63
C TRP A 161 7.84 -6.63 -2.66
N ARG A 162 7.16 -7.60 -3.25
CA ARG A 162 6.00 -7.36 -4.12
C ARG A 162 4.83 -6.83 -3.31
N THR A 163 3.87 -6.18 -3.96
CA THR A 163 2.65 -5.70 -3.29
C THR A 163 1.38 -6.34 -3.85
N PHE A 164 0.42 -6.56 -2.96
CA PHE A 164 -0.92 -7.04 -3.31
C PHE A 164 -2.00 -6.31 -2.52
N VAL A 165 -3.24 -6.42 -3.00
CA VAL A 165 -4.42 -5.79 -2.42
C VAL A 165 -5.52 -6.84 -2.29
N VAL A 166 -6.11 -6.92 -1.11
CA VAL A 166 -7.33 -7.70 -0.87
C VAL A 166 -8.53 -6.77 -1.01
N ARG A 167 -9.44 -7.09 -1.92
CA ARG A 167 -10.67 -6.34 -2.13
C ARG A 167 -11.71 -6.65 -1.06
N LYS A 168 -12.59 -5.69 -0.78
CA LYS A 168 -13.74 -5.89 0.12
C LYS A 168 -14.83 -6.75 -0.50
N GLN A 169 -14.93 -6.75 -1.83
CA GLN A 169 -15.90 -7.52 -2.60
C GLN A 169 -15.20 -8.13 -3.81
N ALA A 170 -15.64 -9.34 -4.19
CA ALA A 170 -15.14 -10.01 -5.38
C ALA A 170 -15.52 -9.22 -6.64
N LYS A 171 -14.75 -9.41 -7.74
CA LYS A 171 -15.13 -8.85 -9.04
C LYS A 171 -16.41 -9.50 -9.55
N ASP A 172 -17.32 -8.69 -10.09
CA ASP A 172 -18.56 -9.16 -10.71
C ASP A 172 -18.33 -10.01 -11.97
N HIS A 173 -17.16 -9.88 -12.62
CA HIS A 173 -16.81 -10.62 -13.84
C HIS A 173 -15.39 -11.20 -13.76
N GLY A 174 -15.25 -12.52 -13.97
CA GLY A 174 -13.99 -13.28 -13.93
C GLY A 174 -13.96 -14.41 -12.88
N LEU A 175 -12.77 -14.93 -12.55
CA LEU A 175 -12.54 -16.04 -11.57
C LEU A 175 -12.87 -15.68 -10.10
N GLY A 176 -13.61 -14.60 -9.82
CA GLY A 176 -14.05 -14.23 -8.47
C GLY A 176 -12.92 -13.94 -7.45
N LYS A 177 -11.69 -13.69 -7.91
CA LYS A 177 -10.53 -13.52 -7.03
C LYS A 177 -10.62 -12.22 -6.22
N LEU A 178 -10.42 -12.33 -4.91
CA LEU A 178 -10.35 -11.18 -3.98
C LEU A 178 -8.99 -10.47 -4.00
N ILE A 179 -7.95 -11.08 -4.58
CA ILE A 179 -6.59 -10.52 -4.59
C ILE A 179 -6.22 -9.93 -5.94
N GLU A 180 -5.62 -8.75 -5.89
CA GLU A 180 -4.94 -8.09 -7.00
C GLU A 180 -3.47 -7.81 -6.66
N GLY A 181 -2.62 -7.64 -7.66
CA GLY A 181 -1.19 -7.37 -7.49
C GLY A 181 -0.32 -8.60 -7.78
N ALA A 182 0.93 -8.56 -7.31
CA ALA A 182 1.94 -9.55 -7.64
C ALA A 182 2.28 -10.41 -6.42
N MET A 183 1.95 -11.70 -6.51
CA MET A 183 2.29 -12.73 -5.53
C MET A 183 2.31 -14.11 -6.19
N GLU A 184 3.04 -15.04 -5.58
CA GLU A 184 3.12 -16.43 -6.00
C GLU A 184 2.59 -17.37 -4.91
N PHE A 185 2.13 -18.55 -5.32
CA PHE A 185 1.71 -19.58 -4.38
C PHE A 185 2.91 -20.02 -3.52
N GLY A 186 2.72 -20.07 -2.20
CA GLY A 186 3.76 -20.41 -1.25
C GLY A 186 4.62 -19.22 -0.78
N ASP A 187 4.41 -18.01 -1.31
CA ASP A 187 5.08 -16.81 -0.79
C ASP A 187 4.73 -16.59 0.68
N GLY A 188 5.75 -16.23 1.47
CA GLY A 188 5.58 -15.59 2.76
C GLY A 188 4.97 -14.20 2.58
N GLY A 189 3.75 -14.02 3.07
CA GLY A 189 3.00 -12.77 2.98
C GLY A 189 2.89 -12.07 4.33
N VAL A 190 3.02 -10.75 4.35
CA VAL A 190 2.70 -9.92 5.53
C VAL A 190 1.43 -9.12 5.25
N ILE A 191 0.47 -9.19 6.16
CA ILE A 191 -0.73 -8.36 6.10
C ILE A 191 -0.47 -7.03 6.78
N VAL A 192 -0.61 -5.94 6.03
CA VAL A 192 -0.51 -4.57 6.56
C VAL A 192 -1.90 -3.94 6.65
N ASP A 193 -2.14 -3.14 7.68
CA ASP A 193 -3.36 -2.34 7.82
C ASP A 193 -3.07 -1.00 8.50
N ASP A 194 -3.99 -0.05 8.42
CA ASP A 194 -3.76 1.28 8.95
C ASP A 194 -3.99 1.38 10.46
N VAL A 195 -5.13 0.86 10.95
CA VAL A 195 -5.55 0.96 12.34
C VAL A 195 -6.11 -0.37 12.83
N LEU A 196 -5.56 -0.88 13.93
CA LEU A 196 -6.15 -2.02 14.64
C LEU A 196 -7.23 -1.55 15.61
N THR A 197 -8.44 -2.07 15.41
CA THR A 197 -9.57 -1.98 16.35
C THR A 197 -9.93 -3.38 16.84
N SER A 198 -10.94 -4.03 16.26
CA SER A 198 -11.38 -5.38 16.61
C SER A 198 -10.57 -6.50 15.96
N GLY A 199 -9.62 -6.17 15.07
CA GLY A 199 -8.88 -7.14 14.26
C GLY A 199 -9.63 -7.71 13.05
N GLY A 200 -10.93 -7.41 12.88
CA GLY A 200 -11.75 -8.03 11.84
C GLY A 200 -11.29 -7.77 10.40
N SER A 201 -10.79 -6.57 10.09
CA SER A 201 -10.26 -6.26 8.75
C SER A 201 -8.97 -7.02 8.46
N VAL A 202 -8.04 -7.04 9.42
CA VAL A 202 -6.79 -7.82 9.35
C VAL A 202 -7.09 -9.29 9.12
N LEU A 203 -7.98 -9.89 9.92
CA LEU A 203 -8.31 -11.32 9.79
C LEU A 203 -8.98 -11.67 8.46
N ARG A 204 -9.85 -10.81 7.92
CA ARG A 204 -10.41 -11.00 6.57
C ARG A 204 -9.33 -10.98 5.50
N ALA A 205 -8.37 -10.06 5.60
CA ALA A 205 -7.25 -9.99 4.66
C ALA A 205 -6.33 -11.22 4.78
N VAL A 206 -6.04 -11.68 6.00
CA VAL A 206 -5.29 -12.92 6.26
C VAL A 206 -5.98 -14.12 5.62
N GLN A 207 -7.29 -14.26 5.83
CA GLN A 207 -8.05 -15.38 5.27
C GLN A 207 -7.97 -15.37 3.74
N ALA A 208 -8.27 -14.25 3.08
CA ALA A 208 -8.22 -14.14 1.63
C ALA A 208 -6.80 -14.43 1.08
N ALA A 209 -5.76 -13.93 1.74
CA ALA A 209 -4.36 -14.20 1.41
C ALA A 209 -4.00 -15.68 1.51
N ARG A 210 -4.40 -16.35 2.59
CA ARG A 210 -4.18 -17.79 2.79
C ARG A 210 -4.94 -18.62 1.75
N GLU A 211 -6.19 -18.27 1.45
CA GLU A 211 -7.00 -18.91 0.40
C GLU A 211 -6.39 -18.75 -1.00
N ALA A 212 -5.66 -17.65 -1.24
CA ALA A 212 -4.91 -17.44 -2.47
C ALA A 212 -3.54 -18.13 -2.49
N GLY A 213 -3.17 -18.85 -1.42
CA GLY A 213 -1.95 -19.65 -1.33
C GLY A 213 -0.76 -18.97 -0.63
N LEU A 214 -0.95 -17.84 0.05
CA LEU A 214 0.11 -17.21 0.84
C LEU A 214 0.32 -17.89 2.19
N LEU A 215 1.58 -17.95 2.62
CA LEU A 215 1.99 -18.32 3.96
C LEU A 215 2.02 -17.07 4.85
N VAL A 216 0.89 -16.76 5.49
CA VAL A 216 0.74 -15.57 6.32
C VAL A 216 0.92 -15.90 7.80
N ALA A 217 2.02 -15.42 8.39
CA ALA A 217 2.36 -15.56 9.81
C ALA A 217 2.48 -14.21 10.55
N HIS A 218 2.61 -13.11 9.83
CA HIS A 218 2.89 -11.79 10.41
C HIS A 218 1.90 -10.75 9.90
N THR A 219 1.55 -9.81 10.78
CA THR A 219 0.73 -8.65 10.47
C THR A 219 1.39 -7.39 11.01
N LEU A 220 1.17 -6.25 10.36
CA LEU A 220 1.70 -4.96 10.75
C LEU A 220 0.60 -3.90 10.67
N VAL A 221 0.41 -3.11 11.73
CA VAL A 221 -0.47 -1.94 11.71
C VAL A 221 0.29 -0.66 12.01
N ILE A 222 -0.16 0.49 11.49
CA ILE A 222 0.43 1.78 11.90
C ILE A 222 0.05 2.06 13.36
N VAL A 223 -1.24 1.97 13.71
CA VAL A 223 -1.73 2.29 15.06
C VAL A 223 -2.52 1.13 15.65
N ASP A 224 -2.09 0.65 16.81
CA ASP A 224 -2.87 -0.22 17.69
C ASP A 224 -3.67 0.62 18.70
N ARG A 225 -5.01 0.61 18.58
CA ARG A 225 -5.89 1.38 19.46
C ARG A 225 -6.09 0.75 20.85
N LYS A 226 -5.63 -0.49 21.07
CA LYS A 226 -5.86 -1.25 22.31
C LYS A 226 -7.35 -1.33 22.70
N GLU A 227 -8.21 -1.53 21.70
CA GLU A 227 -9.66 -1.65 21.86
C GLU A 227 -10.15 -3.04 21.46
N GLN A 228 -11.30 -3.47 22.02
CA GLN A 228 -12.05 -4.65 21.58
C GLN A 228 -11.22 -5.94 21.47
N ASP A 229 -10.17 -6.05 22.29
CA ASP A 229 -9.21 -7.17 22.31
C ASP A 229 -8.65 -7.54 20.92
N GLY A 230 -8.57 -6.58 20.00
CA GLY A 230 -8.26 -6.86 18.60
C GLY A 230 -6.90 -7.53 18.39
N ARG A 231 -5.88 -7.10 19.16
CA ARG A 231 -4.57 -7.75 19.15
C ARG A 231 -4.66 -9.21 19.58
N ALA A 232 -5.25 -9.48 20.73
CA ALA A 232 -5.39 -10.83 21.25
C ALA A 232 -6.18 -11.73 20.27
N ARG A 233 -7.21 -11.18 19.63
CA ARG A 233 -7.98 -11.89 18.60
C ARG A 233 -7.14 -12.25 17.38
N VAL A 234 -6.30 -11.34 16.89
CA VAL A 234 -5.39 -11.64 15.76
C VAL A 234 -4.34 -12.67 16.18
N GLU A 235 -3.74 -12.51 17.36
CA GLU A 235 -2.69 -13.40 17.86
C GLU A 235 -3.21 -14.82 18.18
N HIS A 236 -4.49 -14.95 18.54
CA HIS A 236 -5.14 -16.25 18.74
C HIS A 236 -5.18 -17.12 17.47
N GLU A 237 -5.16 -16.50 16.28
CA GLU A 237 -5.11 -17.18 14.98
C GLU A 237 -3.68 -17.59 14.56
N GLY A 238 -2.75 -17.60 15.51
CA GLY A 238 -1.34 -17.99 15.30
C GLY A 238 -0.53 -16.94 14.53
N LEU A 239 -0.96 -15.69 14.53
CA LEU A 239 -0.29 -14.58 13.85
C LEU A 239 0.53 -13.75 14.84
N THR A 240 1.71 -13.28 14.45
CA THR A 240 2.38 -12.19 15.18
C THR A 240 1.84 -10.84 14.69
N LEU A 241 1.33 -10.01 15.60
CA LEU A 241 0.91 -8.65 15.28
C LEU A 241 1.96 -7.62 15.72
N MET A 242 2.47 -6.85 14.77
CA MET A 242 3.36 -5.72 15.00
C MET A 242 2.57 -4.41 14.86
N SER A 243 2.91 -3.41 15.67
CA SER A 243 2.31 -2.07 15.59
C SER A 243 3.40 -1.00 15.64
N LEU A 244 3.38 -0.04 14.71
CA LEU A 244 4.35 1.04 14.69
C LEU A 244 4.15 2.02 15.84
N LEU A 245 2.89 2.28 16.19
CA LEU A 245 2.44 3.09 17.31
C LEU A 245 1.29 2.40 18.02
N THR A 246 1.08 2.78 19.27
CA THR A 246 -0.10 2.50 20.07
C THR A 246 -0.85 3.80 20.36
N ILE A 247 -2.09 3.68 20.83
CA ILE A 247 -2.83 4.85 21.31
C ILE A 247 -2.09 5.64 22.41
N ASP A 248 -1.30 4.96 23.23
CA ASP A 248 -0.52 5.58 24.30
C ASP A 248 0.63 6.43 23.76
N ASP A 249 1.28 5.98 22.67
CA ASP A 249 2.31 6.77 21.98
C ASP A 249 1.71 8.10 21.47
N LEU A 250 0.49 8.06 20.92
CA LEU A 250 -0.21 9.24 20.39
C LEU A 250 -0.67 10.19 21.50
N ARG A 251 -1.19 9.65 22.62
CA ARG A 251 -1.57 10.44 23.79
C ARG A 251 -0.38 11.18 24.40
N THR A 252 0.73 10.46 24.59
CA THR A 252 1.98 11.04 25.10
C THR A 252 2.46 12.19 24.22
N ALA A 253 2.40 12.03 22.89
CA ALA A 253 2.78 13.08 21.95
C ALA A 253 1.85 14.32 22.03
N LEU A 254 0.54 14.10 22.22
CA LEU A 254 -0.43 15.19 22.36
C LEU A 254 -0.22 15.98 23.66
N GLU A 255 -0.04 15.29 24.78
CA GLU A 255 0.24 15.90 26.09
C GLU A 255 1.52 16.75 26.04
N THR A 256 2.58 16.20 25.43
CA THR A 256 3.85 16.93 25.23
C THR A 256 3.64 18.19 24.38
N ALA A 257 2.86 18.12 23.30
CA ALA A 257 2.60 19.27 22.44
C ALA A 257 1.79 20.37 23.14
N GLN A 258 0.84 20.00 24.01
CA GLN A 258 0.04 20.95 24.79
C GLN A 258 0.87 21.67 25.87
N GLN A 259 1.83 20.98 26.50
CA GLN A 259 2.74 21.57 27.48
C GLN A 259 3.78 22.53 26.86
N ALA A 260 4.06 22.38 25.57
CA ALA A 260 5.03 23.20 24.86
C ALA A 260 4.49 24.55 24.37
N VAL A 261 3.18 24.80 24.46
CA VAL A 261 2.57 26.10 24.14
C VAL A 261 2.71 27.00 25.36
N PRO A 262 3.53 28.07 25.34
CA PRO A 262 3.61 29.00 26.45
C PRO A 262 2.26 29.68 26.66
N SER A 263 1.87 29.79 27.93
CA SER A 263 0.70 30.54 28.40
C SER A 263 0.71 32.01 27.96
#